data_AF-A0A1F2RJ46-F1
#
_entry.id   AF-A0A1F2RJ46-F1
#
_cell.length_a   1.000
_cell.length_b   1.000
_cell.length_c   1.000
_cell.angle_alpha   90.00
_cell.angle_beta   90.00
_cell.angle_gamma   90.00
#
_symmetry.space_group_name_H-M   'P 1'
#
loop_
_entity.id
_entity.type
_entity.pdbx_description
1 polymer ?
#
loop_
_entity_poly.entity_id
_entity_poly.type
_entity_poly.pdbx_seq_one_letter_code
_entity_poly.pdbx_strand_id
1 'polypeptide(L)' 'MGPEKLAATAATAPIAWAQRLGYLLEHGGLGEKASGLKAHVRQHARQWAALLPAASRSRARRDEGWKLYVNADVKAEL' A
#
# COMPACT_ATOMS: atom_id res chain seq x y z
N MET A 1 -0.74 -10.64 -14.31
CA MET A 1 0.34 -10.51 -13.31
C MET A 1 -0.10 -11.23 -12.04
N GLY A 2 0.63 -12.26 -11.60
CA GLY A 2 0.35 -12.97 -10.35
C GLY A 2 0.95 -12.24 -9.13
N PRO A 3 0.47 -12.53 -7.91
CA PRO A 3 0.90 -11.86 -6.67
C PRO A 3 2.41 -11.97 -6.40
N GLU A 4 2.99 -13.14 -6.68
CA GLU A 4 4.43 -13.44 -6.60
C GLU A 4 5.28 -12.45 -7.44
N LYS A 5 4.86 -12.25 -8.70
CA LYS A 5 5.57 -11.40 -9.66
C LYS A 5 5.46 -9.92 -9.27
N LEU A 6 4.32 -9.52 -8.71
CA LEU A 6 4.10 -8.16 -8.20
C LEU A 6 5.02 -7.87 -7.01
N ALA A 7 5.16 -8.82 -6.09
CA ALA A 7 6.07 -8.70 -4.93
C ALA A 7 7.54 -8.64 -5.36
N ALA A 8 7.94 -9.48 -6.33
CA ALA A 8 9.31 -9.48 -6.86
C ALA A 8 9.70 -8.14 -7.49
N THR A 9 8.79 -7.52 -8.26
CA THR A 9 9.02 -6.18 -8.82
C THR A 9 8.98 -5.08 -7.75
N ALA A 10 8.13 -5.23 -6.72
CA ALA A 10 8.09 -4.26 -5.63
C ALA A 10 9.38 -4.23 -4.80
N ALA A 11 10.07 -5.37 -4.67
CA ALA A 11 11.34 -5.46 -3.96
C ALA A 11 12.46 -4.60 -4.59
N THR A 12 12.36 -4.26 -5.87
CA THR A 12 13.31 -3.37 -6.56
C THR A 12 12.91 -1.89 -6.49
N ALA A 13 11.77 -1.58 -5.88
CA ALA A 13 11.25 -0.23 -5.74
C ALA A 13 11.35 0.25 -4.28
N PRO A 14 11.27 1.57 -4.02
CA PRO A 14 11.18 2.08 -2.66
C PRO A 14 9.97 1.48 -1.93
N ILE A 15 10.15 1.01 -0.69
CA ILE A 15 9.10 0.33 0.09
C ILE A 15 7.77 1.10 0.17
N ALA A 16 7.83 2.45 0.15
CA ALA A 16 6.67 3.32 0.13
C ALA A 16 5.76 3.12 -1.10
N TRP A 17 6.28 2.63 -2.22
CA TRP A 17 5.48 2.22 -3.37
C TRP A 17 4.65 0.97 -3.07
N ALA A 18 5.26 -0.06 -2.48
CA ALA A 18 4.55 -1.28 -2.09
C ALA A 18 3.44 -0.99 -1.07
N GLN A 19 3.69 -0.09 -0.11
CA GLN A 19 2.70 0.34 0.89
C GLN A 19 1.46 0.99 0.23
N ARG A 20 1.68 1.92 -0.71
CA ARG A 20 0.58 2.64 -1.39
C ARG A 20 -0.17 1.74 -2.37
N LEU A 21 0.56 1.06 -3.25
CA LEU A 21 -0.03 0.20 -4.27
C LEU A 21 -0.82 -0.94 -3.65
N GLY A 22 -0.27 -1.58 -2.60
CA GLY A 22 -0.94 -2.65 -1.90
C GLY A 22 -2.27 -2.21 -1.28
N TYR A 23 -2.29 -1.03 -0.64
CA TYR A 23 -3.53 -0.44 -0.13
C TYR A 23 -4.56 -0.20 -1.24
N LEU A 24 -4.15 0.41 -2.36
CA LEU A 24 -5.05 0.71 -3.48
C LEU A 24 -5.65 -0.55 -4.10
N LEU A 25 -4.84 -1.59 -4.29
CA LEU A 25 -5.31 -2.87 -4.82
C LEU A 25 -6.30 -3.54 -3.86
N GLU A 26 -6.00 -3.57 -2.57
CA GLU A 26 -6.90 -4.14 -1.57
C GLU A 26 -8.22 -3.36 -1.47
N HIS A 27 -8.14 -2.03 -1.47
CA HIS A 27 -9.31 -1.16 -1.44
C HIS A 27 -10.18 -1.30 -2.71
N GLY A 28 -9.57 -1.58 -3.86
CA GLY A 28 -10.26 -1.89 -5.12
C GLY A 28 -10.72 -3.34 -5.27
N GLY A 29 -10.75 -4.14 -4.20
CA GLY A 29 -11.23 -5.53 -4.24
C GLY A 29 -10.24 -6.55 -4.81
N LEU A 30 -9.00 -6.14 -5.09
CA LEU A 30 -7.93 -7.00 -5.59
C LEU A 30 -6.98 -7.47 -4.48
N GLY A 31 -7.49 -7.64 -3.26
CA GLY A 31 -6.72 -8.02 -2.07
C GLY A 31 -5.90 -9.30 -2.26
N GLU A 32 -6.44 -10.31 -2.94
CA GLU A 32 -5.74 -11.56 -3.28
C GLU A 32 -4.43 -11.31 -4.04
N LYS A 33 -4.43 -10.34 -4.97
CA LYS A 33 -3.24 -9.95 -5.74
C LYS A 33 -2.24 -9.14 -4.90
N ALA A 34 -2.72 -8.50 -3.84
CA ALA A 34 -1.91 -7.67 -2.95
C ALA A 34 -1.31 -8.46 -1.77
N SER A 35 -1.72 -9.71 -1.54
CA SER A 35 -1.25 -10.56 -0.43
C SER A 35 0.28 -10.62 -0.31
N GLY A 36 0.98 -10.85 -1.43
CA GLY A 36 2.45 -10.86 -1.49
C GLY A 36 3.09 -9.51 -1.13
N LEU A 37 2.46 -8.40 -1.56
CA LEU A 37 2.91 -7.06 -1.16
C LEU A 37 2.70 -6.82 0.34
N LYS A 38 1.57 -7.29 0.90
CA LYS A 38 1.29 -7.13 2.33
C LYS A 38 2.31 -7.85 3.19
N ALA A 39 2.69 -9.07 2.80
CA ALA A 39 3.78 -9.79 3.47
C ALA A 39 5.11 -9.04 3.36
N HIS A 40 5.47 -8.56 2.16
CA HIS A 40 6.70 -7.80 1.93
C HIS A 40 6.74 -6.52 2.79
N VAL A 41 5.66 -5.75 2.83
CA VAL A 41 5.55 -4.53 3.64
C VAL A 41 5.69 -4.82 5.13
N ARG A 42 5.03 -5.86 5.64
CA ARG A 42 5.13 -6.24 7.06
C ARG A 42 6.57 -6.56 7.47
N GLN A 43 7.31 -7.22 6.60
CA GLN A 43 8.70 -7.61 6.85
C GLN A 43 9.69 -6.43 6.72
N HIS A 44 9.52 -5.55 5.72
CA HIS A 44 10.56 -4.60 5.34
C HIS A 44 10.26 -3.14 5.70
N ALA A 45 8.98 -2.75 5.79
CA ALA A 45 8.62 -1.36 6.05
C ALA A 45 8.89 -0.99 7.52
N ARG A 46 9.84 -0.08 7.75
CA ARG A 46 10.10 0.50 9.08
C ARG A 46 9.35 1.80 9.32
N GLN A 47 9.09 2.53 8.23
CA GLN A 47 8.46 3.85 8.27
C GLN A 47 7.06 3.79 7.69
N TRP A 48 6.24 4.72 8.15
CA TRP A 48 4.90 4.90 7.65
C TRP A 48 4.92 5.80 6.42
N ALA A 49 4.22 5.41 5.35
CA ALA A 49 4.07 6.24 4.16
C ALA A 49 2.72 6.96 4.15
N ALA A 50 2.65 8.14 3.55
CA ALA A 50 1.37 8.77 3.21
C ALA A 50 0.81 8.15 1.93
N LEU A 51 -0.50 7.91 1.89
CA LEU A 51 -1.19 7.44 0.68
C LEU A 51 -1.03 8.43 -0.46
N LEU A 52 -1.31 9.71 -0.21
CA LEU A 52 -1.09 10.82 -1.12
C LEU A 52 0.00 11.75 -0.55
N PRO A 53 1.25 11.74 -1.06
CA PRO A 53 2.39 12.43 -0.45
C PRO A 53 2.21 13.94 -0.27
N ALA A 54 1.54 14.61 -1.20
CA ALA A 54 1.35 16.06 -1.19
C ALA A 54 0.15 16.53 -0.35
N ALA A 55 -0.68 15.61 0.17
CA ALA A 55 -1.85 15.95 0.96
C ALA A 55 -1.54 16.01 2.47
N SER A 56 -2.27 16.86 3.19
CA SER A 56 -2.16 16.94 4.65
C SER A 56 -2.44 15.59 5.28
N ARG A 57 -1.64 15.21 6.27
CA ARG A 57 -1.85 14.00 7.10
C ARG A 57 -2.67 14.28 8.36
N SER A 58 -3.11 15.53 8.56
CA SER A 58 -3.93 15.90 9.72
C SER A 58 -5.21 15.07 9.71
N ARG A 59 -5.46 14.30 10.78
CA ARG A 59 -6.60 13.38 10.93
C ARG A 59 -6.60 12.18 9.97
N ALA A 60 -5.47 11.86 9.33
CA ALA A 60 -5.36 10.67 8.50
C ALA A 60 -5.59 9.39 9.33
N ARG A 61 -6.45 8.49 8.84
CA ARG A 61 -6.60 7.16 9.42
C ARG A 61 -5.30 6.39 9.22
N ARG A 62 -4.90 5.65 10.23
CA ARG A 62 -3.76 4.73 10.16
C ARG A 62 -4.22 3.37 9.67
N ASP A 63 -3.49 2.82 8.71
CA ASP A 63 -3.63 1.44 8.26
C ASP A 63 -2.38 0.66 8.67
N GLU A 64 -2.48 -0.13 9.72
CA GLU A 64 -1.34 -0.86 10.28
C GLU A 64 -0.85 -1.99 9.37
N GLY A 65 -1.78 -2.61 8.62
CA GLY A 65 -1.45 -3.68 7.68
C GLY A 65 -0.51 -3.22 6.58
N TRP A 66 -0.66 -1.97 6.15
CA TRP A 66 0.17 -1.33 5.13
C TRP A 66 1.19 -0.33 5.68
N LYS A 67 1.19 -0.09 7.00
CA LYS A 67 1.93 1.01 7.65
C LYS A 67 1.71 2.32 6.91
N LEU A 68 0.45 2.67 6.67
CA LEU A 68 0.07 3.79 5.80
C LEU A 68 -0.77 4.82 6.55
N TYR A 69 -0.52 6.10 6.29
CA TYR A 69 -1.46 7.19 6.60
C TYR A 69 -2.41 7.34 5.42
N VAL A 70 -3.66 6.94 5.60
CA VAL A 70 -4.75 7.12 4.63
C VAL A 70 -5.23 8.56 4.75
N ASN A 71 -4.61 9.44 3.98
CA ASN A 71 -4.76 10.89 4.03
C ASN A 71 -5.47 11.48 2.80
N ALA A 72 -6.13 10.62 2.03
CA ALA A 72 -6.97 10.98 0.90
C ALA A 72 -8.16 10.01 0.86
N ASP A 73 -9.31 10.50 0.43
CA ASP A 73 -10.44 9.65 0.08
C ASP A 73 -10.14 9.01 -1.29
N VAL A 74 -10.12 7.69 -1.34
CA VAL A 74 -9.91 6.95 -2.59
C VAL A 74 -11.25 6.33 -2.95
N LYS A 75 -11.86 6.80 -4.02
CA LYS A 75 -13.01 6.14 -4.61
C LYS A 75 -12.49 5.18 -5.68
N ALA A 76 -12.75 3.90 -5.51
CA ALA A 76 -12.63 2.96 -6.62
C ALA A 76 -13.81 3.23 -7.56
N GLU A 77 -13.54 3.70 -8.77
CA GLU A 77 -14.55 3.66 -9.83
C GLU A 77 -14.64 2.20 -10.29
N LEU A 78 -15.78 1.57 -9.98
CA LEU A 78 -16.14 0.22 -10.40
C LEU A 78 -16.79 0.26 -11.79
#